data_AF-A0A8J7D6C9-F1
#
_entry.id   AF-A0A8J7D6C9-F1
#
_cell.length_a   1.000
_cell.length_b   1.000
_cell.length_c   1.000
_cell.angle_alpha   90.00
_cell.angle_beta   90.00
_cell.angle_gamma   90.00
#
_symmetry.space_group_name_H-M   'P 1'
#
loop_
_entity.id
_entity.type
_entity.pdbx_description
1 polymer ?
#
loop_
_entity_poly.entity_id
_entity_poly.type
_entity_poly.pdbx_seq_one_letter_code
_entity_poly.pdbx_strand_id
1 'polypeptide(L)'
;MVAVAENVQHRLTVQTVEIAPNTTAIRCLDWDRDRFDIEFGLQNGTTYNSYLIRGEQTVLIDTSHQKFRQLYLDTLKGLVNPKTIDYIIVSHTEPDHSGLVEDVLQLAPRATVLASKIALQFLEGLVHDPFSKRIVKSGDRIDIGKGHEIEFVSAPNLHWPDTIFSFDRKTQTIYTCDAFGMHFCDDRTFDEDLEAIEADFRFYYDCLMGPNARSLLNAMKRMGELGKIKIIANGHGPLLYHHLDILTECYQSWSQRQATAQTTVGLFYASDYGYSDRLGQAISEGIQKTGVGVEMLDINTAEAQEIQELAGRAAGIIIGMPPSTSVAAQAGISSLISVAKDKQFFGLFECFGGDDEPVDTLRRKFLDSGVKEAFPAIRIKQAPTASTYQLCAEAGTDLGQAVTRERNIKQIKALDVNMEKALGRISNGLYIVTTKKGDISSAMLASWVSQASLQPLGFTIAVAKDRAIDALMQVGDRFVLNVLEEGNYQELKKHFLKRLHPGADRFAGVKTQTAKNGSPILTDALAYMECEVQSSLECSDHWIVYCTVQDGRVSKPDALTAVRHRKVGNYY
;
A
#
# COMPACT_ATOMS: atom_id res chain seq x y z
N MET A 1 -25.39 13.89 -24.50
CA MET A 1 -25.00 12.48 -24.76
C MET A 1 -24.62 11.89 -23.43
N VAL A 2 -25.45 11.01 -22.89
CA VAL A 2 -25.12 10.23 -21.69
C VAL A 2 -24.09 9.21 -22.15
N ALA A 3 -22.85 9.31 -21.65
CA ALA A 3 -21.84 8.30 -21.89
C ALA A 3 -22.36 7.00 -21.28
N VAL A 4 -22.76 6.07 -22.14
CA VAL A 4 -23.05 4.70 -21.73
C VAL A 4 -21.70 4.12 -21.33
N ALA A 5 -21.52 3.84 -20.03
CA ALA A 5 -20.34 3.14 -19.55
C ALA A 5 -20.23 1.83 -20.34
N GLU A 6 -19.14 1.65 -21.09
CA GLU A 6 -18.86 0.38 -21.73
C GLU A 6 -18.82 -0.69 -20.64
N ASN A 7 -19.61 -1.77 -20.81
CA ASN A 7 -19.52 -2.96 -19.98
C ASN A 7 -18.14 -3.58 -20.22
N VAL A 8 -17.16 -3.21 -19.41
CA VAL A 8 -15.85 -3.86 -19.39
C VAL A 8 -16.09 -5.31 -18.94
N GLN A 9 -15.95 -6.24 -19.88
CA GLN A 9 -16.03 -7.67 -19.57
C GLN A 9 -14.74 -8.09 -18.89
N HIS A 10 -14.74 -8.14 -17.55
CA HIS A 10 -13.59 -8.55 -16.77
C HIS A 10 -13.14 -9.97 -17.13
N ARG A 11 -11.85 -10.15 -17.43
CA ARG A 11 -11.20 -11.44 -17.63
C ARG A 11 -10.99 -12.10 -16.26
N LEU A 12 -12.04 -12.78 -15.81
CA LEU A 12 -12.05 -13.57 -14.58
C LEU A 12 -11.90 -15.06 -14.94
N THR A 13 -10.92 -15.73 -14.33
CA THR A 13 -10.70 -17.17 -14.51
C THR A 13 -10.47 -17.85 -13.17
N VAL A 14 -10.65 -19.17 -13.10
CA VAL A 14 -10.36 -19.94 -11.87
C VAL A 14 -9.42 -21.08 -12.22
N GLN A 15 -8.36 -21.21 -11.43
CA GLN A 15 -7.38 -22.29 -11.52
C GLN A 15 -7.49 -23.17 -10.27
N THR A 16 -7.41 -24.48 -10.44
CA THR A 16 -7.36 -25.43 -9.32
C THR A 16 -6.10 -26.27 -9.43
N VAL A 17 -5.33 -26.35 -8.35
CA VAL A 17 -4.01 -27.01 -8.35
C VAL A 17 -3.80 -27.74 -7.03
N GLU A 18 -3.31 -28.98 -7.09
CA GLU A 18 -2.85 -29.67 -5.89
C GLU A 18 -1.47 -29.13 -5.50
N ILE A 19 -1.40 -28.43 -4.36
CA ILE A 19 -0.17 -27.75 -3.89
C ILE A 19 0.60 -28.60 -2.87
N ALA A 20 -0.08 -29.54 -2.23
CA ALA A 20 0.48 -30.51 -1.30
C ALA A 20 -0.46 -31.73 -1.18
N PRO A 21 -0.01 -32.87 -0.63
CA PRO A 21 -0.85 -34.07 -0.55
C PRO A 21 -2.21 -33.84 0.11
N ASN A 22 -3.30 -34.01 -0.64
CA ASN A 22 -4.70 -33.76 -0.23
C ASN A 22 -5.05 -32.28 0.02
N THR A 23 -4.23 -31.35 -0.47
CA THR A 23 -4.46 -29.90 -0.37
C THR A 23 -4.58 -29.31 -1.78
N THR A 24 -5.75 -28.77 -2.10
CA THR A 24 -6.02 -28.11 -3.38
C THR A 24 -6.15 -26.61 -3.18
N ALA A 25 -5.37 -25.81 -3.90
CA ALA A 25 -5.60 -24.38 -4.03
C ALA A 25 -6.70 -24.12 -5.08
N ILE A 26 -7.60 -23.19 -4.77
CA ILE A 26 -8.58 -22.61 -5.69
C ILE A 26 -8.15 -21.15 -5.87
N ARG A 27 -7.58 -20.82 -7.02
CA ARG A 27 -7.08 -19.48 -7.33
C ARG A 27 -8.07 -18.79 -8.25
N CYS A 28 -8.71 -17.74 -7.77
CA CYS A 28 -9.58 -16.88 -8.57
C CYS A 28 -8.74 -15.76 -9.19
N LEU A 29 -8.36 -15.90 -10.47
CA LEU A 29 -7.49 -14.98 -11.19
C LEU A 29 -8.31 -13.82 -11.77
N ASP A 30 -8.05 -12.61 -11.28
CA ASP A 30 -8.56 -11.36 -11.83
C ASP A 30 -7.45 -10.62 -12.58
N TRP A 31 -7.40 -10.87 -13.88
CA TRP A 31 -6.37 -10.36 -14.77
C TRP A 31 -6.49 -8.88 -15.06
N ASP A 32 -7.70 -8.34 -14.91
CA ASP A 32 -8.02 -6.96 -15.24
C ASP A 32 -8.36 -6.18 -13.96
N ARG A 33 -7.86 -6.65 -12.79
CA ARG A 33 -7.91 -5.89 -11.55
C ARG A 33 -6.97 -4.71 -11.71
N ASP A 34 -7.53 -3.69 -12.33
CA ASP A 34 -6.86 -2.45 -12.64
C ASP A 34 -7.73 -1.33 -12.06
N ARG A 35 -7.81 -1.27 -10.73
CA ARG A 35 -8.69 -0.31 -10.04
C ARG A 35 -8.17 0.13 -8.67
N PHE A 36 -7.89 1.43 -8.63
CA PHE A 36 -8.13 2.48 -7.63
C PHE A 36 -7.78 2.27 -6.15
N ASP A 37 -7.49 1.06 -5.67
CA ASP A 37 -6.88 0.88 -4.35
C ASP A 37 -5.35 0.99 -4.51
N ILE A 38 -4.69 1.60 -3.54
CA ILE A 38 -3.31 2.04 -3.68
C ILE A 38 -2.37 0.85 -3.90
N GLU A 39 -2.69 -0.30 -3.30
CA GLU A 39 -1.93 -1.53 -3.43
C GLU A 39 -1.95 -2.15 -4.86
N PHE A 40 -2.83 -1.73 -5.76
CA PHE A 40 -2.85 -2.20 -7.17
C PHE A 40 -2.12 -1.27 -8.15
N GLY A 41 -1.29 -0.35 -7.66
CA GLY A 41 -0.63 0.70 -8.46
C GLY A 41 0.22 0.21 -9.65
N LEU A 42 0.66 -1.06 -9.63
CA LEU A 42 1.46 -1.69 -10.69
C LEU A 42 0.63 -2.34 -11.81
N GLN A 43 -0.70 -2.47 -11.62
CA GLN A 43 -1.65 -2.87 -12.67
C GLN A 43 -1.40 -4.28 -13.26
N ASN A 44 -0.80 -5.19 -12.49
CA ASN A 44 -0.52 -6.57 -12.89
C ASN A 44 -1.65 -7.57 -12.54
N GLY A 45 -2.84 -7.07 -12.20
CA GLY A 45 -3.97 -7.89 -11.74
C GLY A 45 -3.76 -8.49 -10.34
N THR A 46 -4.61 -9.42 -9.93
CA THR A 46 -4.44 -10.17 -8.66
C THR A 46 -5.07 -11.57 -8.72
N THR A 47 -4.89 -12.35 -7.66
CA THR A 47 -5.64 -13.56 -7.41
C THR A 47 -6.30 -13.52 -6.04
N TYR A 48 -7.39 -14.28 -5.85
CA TYR A 48 -7.98 -14.55 -4.54
C TYR A 48 -7.88 -16.05 -4.30
N ASN A 49 -6.98 -16.46 -3.41
CA ASN A 49 -6.59 -17.84 -3.22
C ASN A 49 -7.30 -18.41 -1.99
N SER A 50 -8.04 -19.52 -2.17
CA SER A 50 -8.59 -20.31 -1.08
C SER A 50 -8.08 -21.75 -1.13
N TYR A 51 -8.23 -22.50 -0.04
CA TYR A 51 -7.58 -23.81 0.10
C TYR A 51 -8.52 -24.88 0.64
N LEU A 52 -8.54 -26.03 -0.02
CA LEU A 52 -9.37 -27.18 0.36
C LEU A 52 -8.48 -28.34 0.79
N ILE A 53 -8.53 -28.69 2.08
CA ILE A 53 -7.74 -29.76 2.69
C ILE A 53 -8.65 -30.96 2.99
N ARG A 54 -8.24 -32.16 2.57
CA ARG A 54 -9.05 -33.39 2.68
C ARG A 54 -8.40 -34.43 3.59
N GLY A 55 -8.74 -34.37 4.88
CA GLY A 55 -8.42 -35.39 5.88
C GLY A 55 -9.47 -36.51 5.94
N GLU A 56 -9.73 -37.00 7.15
CA GLU A 56 -11.00 -37.64 7.51
C GLU A 56 -12.13 -36.60 7.60
N GLN A 57 -11.79 -35.39 8.05
CA GLN A 57 -12.61 -34.20 7.99
C GLN A 57 -12.11 -33.27 6.86
N THR A 58 -13.03 -32.52 6.26
CA THR A 58 -12.73 -31.58 5.17
C THR A 58 -12.72 -30.15 5.66
N VAL A 59 -11.66 -29.41 5.32
CA VAL A 59 -11.48 -28.00 5.68
C VAL A 59 -11.42 -27.14 4.43
N LEU A 60 -12.21 -26.08 4.41
CA LEU A 60 -12.02 -24.96 3.48
C LEU A 60 -11.37 -23.80 4.25
N ILE A 61 -10.29 -23.24 3.73
CA ILE A 61 -9.62 -22.04 4.27
C ILE A 61 -9.90 -20.88 3.32
N ASP A 62 -10.50 -19.85 3.89
CA ASP A 62 -10.97 -18.64 3.22
C ASP A 62 -11.93 -18.92 2.05
N THR A 63 -12.42 -17.84 1.45
CA THR A 63 -13.23 -17.89 0.24
C THR A 63 -12.65 -16.95 -0.81
N SER A 64 -13.48 -16.22 -1.53
CA SER A 64 -13.03 -15.36 -2.62
C SER A 64 -13.93 -14.12 -2.67
N HIS A 65 -13.50 -13.15 -3.46
CA HIS A 65 -14.26 -11.93 -3.73
C HIS A 65 -15.61 -12.24 -4.40
N GLN A 66 -16.66 -11.51 -4.01
CA GLN A 66 -18.03 -11.64 -4.54
C GLN A 66 -18.15 -11.68 -6.08
N LYS A 67 -17.26 -11.01 -6.84
CA LYS A 67 -17.27 -11.02 -8.31
C LYS A 67 -17.03 -12.42 -8.91
N PHE A 68 -16.40 -13.33 -8.16
CA PHE A 68 -16.19 -14.71 -8.55
C PHE A 68 -17.32 -15.66 -8.13
N ARG A 69 -18.38 -15.16 -7.48
CA ARG A 69 -19.43 -16.00 -6.85
C ARG A 69 -19.80 -17.24 -7.65
N GLN A 70 -20.22 -17.08 -8.91
CA GLN A 70 -20.65 -18.21 -9.73
C GLN A 70 -19.49 -19.16 -10.06
N LEU A 71 -18.37 -18.62 -10.56
CA LEU A 71 -17.18 -19.41 -10.92
C LEU A 71 -16.63 -20.20 -9.73
N TYR A 72 -16.55 -19.55 -8.56
CA TYR A 72 -16.04 -20.14 -7.34
C TYR A 72 -16.95 -21.26 -6.83
N LEU A 73 -18.26 -21.02 -6.72
CA LEU A 73 -19.19 -22.02 -6.19
C LEU A 73 -19.33 -23.24 -7.11
N ASP A 74 -19.28 -23.05 -8.43
CA ASP A 74 -19.28 -24.15 -9.39
C ASP A 74 -17.99 -24.97 -9.30
N THR A 75 -16.84 -24.29 -9.18
CA THR A 75 -15.54 -24.93 -8.96
C THR A 75 -15.53 -25.73 -7.66
N LEU A 76 -16.00 -25.15 -6.55
CA LEU A 76 -16.06 -25.80 -5.25
C LEU A 76 -16.92 -27.08 -5.29
N LYS A 77 -18.11 -27.02 -5.91
CA LYS A 77 -19.00 -28.19 -6.09
C LYS A 77 -18.38 -29.28 -6.96
N GLY A 78 -17.54 -28.90 -7.93
CA GLY A 78 -16.78 -29.84 -8.75
C GLY A 78 -15.66 -30.54 -7.97
N LEU A 79 -15.06 -29.85 -6.99
CA LEU A 79 -13.96 -30.36 -6.17
C LEU A 79 -14.41 -31.17 -4.95
N VAL A 80 -15.58 -30.88 -4.38
CA VAL A 80 -16.11 -31.55 -3.19
C VAL A 80 -17.63 -31.40 -3.11
N ASN A 81 -18.30 -32.34 -2.45
CA ASN A 81 -19.68 -32.13 -2.02
C ASN A 81 -19.67 -31.11 -0.85
N PRO A 82 -20.17 -29.87 -1.01
CA PRO A 82 -20.03 -28.85 0.04
C PRO A 82 -20.66 -29.25 1.37
N LYS A 83 -21.67 -30.12 1.36
CA LYS A 83 -22.33 -30.64 2.59
C LYS A 83 -21.44 -31.52 3.46
N THR A 84 -20.26 -31.92 2.96
CA THR A 84 -19.24 -32.69 3.68
C THR A 84 -18.08 -31.83 4.15
N ILE A 85 -18.13 -30.50 3.97
CA ILE A 85 -17.17 -29.59 4.60
C ILE A 85 -17.48 -29.56 6.09
N ASP A 86 -16.49 -29.93 6.91
CA ASP A 86 -16.59 -29.97 8.37
C ASP A 86 -16.19 -28.63 8.99
N TYR A 87 -15.17 -27.98 8.43
CA TYR A 87 -14.66 -26.70 8.92
C TYR A 87 -14.49 -25.68 7.81
N ILE A 88 -14.81 -24.43 8.13
CA ILE A 88 -14.44 -23.25 7.33
C ILE A 88 -13.51 -22.42 8.20
N ILE A 89 -12.23 -22.36 7.87
CA ILE A 89 -11.28 -21.46 8.51
C ILE A 89 -11.41 -20.11 7.82
N VAL A 90 -11.68 -19.05 8.57
CA VAL A 90 -11.62 -17.67 8.07
C VAL A 90 -10.42 -17.01 8.71
N SER A 91 -9.37 -16.84 7.93
CA SER A 91 -8.11 -16.22 8.36
C SER A 91 -8.22 -14.71 8.47
N HIS A 92 -9.06 -14.11 7.63
CA HIS A 92 -9.26 -12.66 7.55
C HIS A 92 -10.64 -12.34 6.95
N THR A 93 -11.28 -11.27 7.43
CA THR A 93 -12.66 -10.91 7.06
C THR A 93 -12.79 -9.83 6.00
N GLU A 94 -11.69 -9.30 5.42
CA GLU A 94 -11.83 -8.37 4.29
C GLU A 94 -12.63 -9.03 3.15
N PRO A 95 -13.59 -8.32 2.50
CA PRO A 95 -14.56 -8.94 1.59
C PRO A 95 -13.97 -9.61 0.34
N ASP A 96 -12.71 -9.39 0.03
CA ASP A 96 -11.99 -10.04 -1.05
C ASP A 96 -11.61 -11.50 -0.74
N HIS A 97 -11.51 -11.87 0.54
CA HIS A 97 -11.31 -13.24 1.03
C HIS A 97 -12.57 -13.83 1.65
N SER A 98 -13.39 -12.99 2.28
CA SER A 98 -14.56 -13.42 3.07
C SER A 98 -15.90 -13.28 2.32
N GLY A 99 -15.90 -12.63 1.16
CA GLY A 99 -17.12 -12.19 0.45
C GLY A 99 -18.06 -13.30 -0.02
N LEU A 100 -17.65 -14.58 0.07
CA LEU A 100 -18.48 -15.74 -0.26
C LEU A 100 -18.67 -16.68 0.93
N VAL A 101 -18.31 -16.29 2.16
CA VAL A 101 -18.49 -17.13 3.35
C VAL A 101 -19.97 -17.45 3.58
N GLU A 102 -20.87 -16.47 3.44
CA GLU A 102 -22.32 -16.68 3.55
C GLU A 102 -22.81 -17.72 2.50
N ASP A 103 -22.38 -17.57 1.25
CA ASP A 103 -22.73 -18.48 0.16
C ASP A 103 -22.26 -19.93 0.44
N VAL A 104 -21.03 -20.09 0.95
CA VAL A 104 -20.51 -21.41 1.29
C VAL A 104 -21.27 -22.00 2.48
N LEU A 105 -21.61 -21.21 3.49
CA LEU A 105 -22.39 -21.68 4.65
C LEU A 105 -23.80 -22.14 4.26
N GLN A 106 -24.43 -21.51 3.27
CA GLN A 106 -25.70 -21.99 2.71
C GLN A 106 -25.57 -23.38 2.06
N LEU A 107 -24.43 -23.67 1.43
CA LEU A 107 -24.13 -24.99 0.84
C LEU A 107 -23.64 -26.02 1.87
N ALA A 108 -22.97 -25.55 2.93
CA ALA A 108 -22.33 -26.34 3.98
C ALA A 108 -22.88 -25.98 5.38
N PRO A 109 -24.20 -26.12 5.64
CA PRO A 109 -24.82 -25.59 6.87
C PRO A 109 -24.40 -26.31 8.16
N ARG A 110 -23.65 -27.42 8.05
CA ARG A 110 -23.12 -28.17 9.19
C ARG A 110 -21.66 -27.83 9.50
N ALA A 111 -20.99 -27.06 8.66
CA ALA A 111 -19.60 -26.68 8.88
C ALA A 111 -19.48 -25.79 10.13
N THR A 112 -18.40 -25.96 10.88
CA THR A 112 -18.02 -25.06 11.97
C THR A 112 -17.01 -24.04 11.47
N VAL A 113 -17.33 -22.75 11.61
CA VAL A 113 -16.43 -21.65 11.30
C VAL A 113 -15.37 -21.53 12.39
N LEU A 114 -14.09 -21.57 12.01
CA LEU A 114 -12.94 -21.40 12.89
C LEU A 114 -12.27 -20.08 12.54
N ALA A 115 -12.27 -19.13 13.47
CA ALA A 115 -11.62 -17.84 13.26
C ALA A 115 -11.20 -17.21 14.59
N SER A 116 -10.45 -16.10 14.51
CA SER A 116 -10.14 -15.29 15.70
C SER A 116 -11.42 -14.73 16.33
N LYS A 117 -11.33 -14.27 17.58
CA LYS A 117 -12.49 -13.65 18.25
C LYS A 117 -13.02 -12.44 17.46
N ILE A 118 -12.13 -11.60 16.95
CA ILE A 118 -12.50 -10.38 16.20
C ILE A 118 -13.09 -10.76 14.83
N ALA A 119 -12.50 -11.75 14.14
CA ALA A 119 -13.04 -12.24 12.87
C ALA A 119 -14.48 -12.76 13.03
N LEU A 120 -14.77 -13.51 14.10
CA LEU A 120 -16.13 -13.98 14.36
C LEU A 120 -17.12 -12.84 14.68
N GLN A 121 -16.66 -11.72 15.26
CA GLN A 121 -17.51 -10.54 15.48
C GLN A 121 -17.83 -9.84 14.17
N PHE A 122 -16.84 -9.65 13.29
CA PHE A 122 -17.06 -9.08 11.96
C PHE A 122 -17.95 -9.98 11.10
N LEU A 123 -17.75 -11.31 11.15
CA LEU A 123 -18.59 -12.26 10.41
C LEU A 123 -20.05 -12.28 10.87
N GLU A 124 -20.38 -11.96 12.13
CA GLU A 124 -21.78 -11.80 12.56
C GLU A 124 -22.48 -10.63 11.85
N GLY A 125 -21.73 -9.59 11.46
CA GLY A 125 -22.24 -8.49 10.66
C GLY A 125 -22.37 -8.83 9.17
N LEU A 126 -21.50 -9.70 8.66
CA LEU A 126 -21.45 -10.11 7.25
C LEU A 126 -22.40 -11.26 6.92
N VAL A 127 -22.60 -12.20 7.86
CA VAL A 127 -23.44 -13.39 7.71
C VAL A 127 -24.65 -13.23 8.61
N HIS A 128 -25.81 -12.97 8.01
CA HIS A 128 -27.03 -12.66 8.77
C HIS A 128 -27.74 -13.89 9.34
N ASP A 129 -27.43 -15.09 8.83
CA ASP A 129 -27.95 -16.34 9.35
C ASP A 129 -27.05 -16.91 10.48
N PRO A 130 -27.63 -17.53 11.53
CA PRO A 130 -26.85 -18.20 12.56
C PRO A 130 -25.98 -19.34 11.98
N PHE A 131 -24.71 -19.37 12.35
CA PHE A 131 -23.77 -20.43 11.95
C PHE A 131 -23.01 -21.00 13.15
N SER A 132 -22.58 -22.26 13.02
CA SER A 132 -21.72 -22.92 14.02
C SER A 132 -20.33 -22.31 13.98
N LYS A 133 -19.76 -21.94 15.13
CA LYS A 133 -18.46 -21.28 15.21
C LYS A 133 -17.65 -21.65 16.45
N ARG A 134 -16.34 -21.60 16.33
CA ARG A 134 -15.38 -21.78 17.41
C ARG A 134 -14.26 -20.75 17.31
N ILE A 135 -14.03 -20.04 18.40
CA ILE A 135 -12.88 -19.14 18.54
C ILE A 135 -11.61 -20.01 18.58
N VAL A 136 -10.62 -19.61 17.78
CA VAL A 136 -9.27 -20.19 17.82
C VAL A 136 -8.25 -19.12 18.23
N LYS A 137 -7.21 -19.56 18.95
CA LYS A 137 -6.10 -18.74 19.45
C LYS A 137 -4.77 -19.34 19.03
N SER A 138 -3.70 -18.57 19.17
CA SER A 138 -2.35 -19.06 18.90
C SER A 138 -2.06 -20.33 19.70
N GLY A 139 -1.60 -21.39 19.03
CA GLY A 139 -1.30 -22.70 19.61
C GLY A 139 -2.49 -23.65 19.72
N ASP A 140 -3.73 -23.19 19.46
CA ASP A 140 -4.86 -24.12 19.30
C ASP A 140 -4.64 -25.03 18.11
N ARG A 141 -5.16 -26.26 18.19
CA ARG A 141 -5.02 -27.26 17.13
C ARG A 141 -6.34 -27.96 16.81
N ILE A 142 -6.46 -28.40 15.56
CA ILE A 142 -7.46 -29.38 15.12
C ILE A 142 -6.76 -30.51 14.34
N ASP A 143 -7.04 -31.75 14.71
CA ASP A 143 -6.65 -32.91 13.90
C ASP A 143 -7.83 -33.25 13.00
N ILE A 144 -7.62 -33.15 11.69
CA ILE A 144 -8.64 -33.46 10.69
C ILE A 144 -8.44 -34.85 10.09
N GLY A 145 -7.54 -35.66 10.65
CA GLY A 145 -7.23 -37.01 10.22
C GLY A 145 -6.21 -37.09 9.09
N LYS A 146 -5.79 -38.32 8.76
CA LYS A 146 -4.72 -38.61 7.78
C LYS A 146 -3.40 -37.88 8.08
N GLY A 147 -3.16 -37.55 9.35
CA GLY A 147 -1.96 -36.85 9.82
C GLY A 147 -1.99 -35.32 9.67
N HIS A 148 -3.06 -34.73 9.13
CA HIS A 148 -3.19 -33.27 9.04
C HIS A 148 -3.63 -32.71 10.40
N GLU A 149 -2.69 -32.10 11.11
CA GLU A 149 -2.96 -31.31 12.32
C GLU A 149 -2.75 -29.83 11.98
N ILE A 150 -3.84 -29.05 12.01
CA ILE A 150 -3.82 -27.62 11.73
C ILE A 150 -3.63 -26.87 13.05
N GLU A 151 -2.56 -26.10 13.15
CA GLU A 151 -2.23 -25.25 14.29
C GLU A 151 -2.41 -23.77 13.95
N PHE A 152 -3.07 -23.02 14.83
CA PHE A 152 -3.38 -21.61 14.60
C PHE A 152 -2.30 -20.69 15.15
N VAL A 153 -2.03 -19.59 14.46
CA VAL A 153 -1.03 -18.59 14.84
C VAL A 153 -1.66 -17.21 14.79
N SER A 154 -1.77 -16.56 15.94
CA SER A 154 -2.33 -15.22 16.03
C SER A 154 -1.41 -14.23 15.31
N ALA A 155 -1.99 -13.40 14.43
CA ALA A 155 -1.27 -12.45 13.59
C ALA A 155 -2.05 -11.13 13.43
N PRO A 156 -2.55 -10.52 14.53
CA PRO A 156 -3.42 -9.35 14.45
C PRO A 156 -2.72 -8.15 13.81
N ASN A 157 -3.50 -7.28 13.18
CA ASN A 157 -3.06 -6.06 12.51
C ASN A 157 -2.17 -6.33 11.28
N LEU A 158 -2.36 -7.48 10.61
CA LEU A 158 -1.69 -7.89 9.36
C LEU A 158 -2.67 -8.19 8.21
N HIS A 159 -3.42 -7.20 7.71
CA HIS A 159 -3.36 -5.78 8.07
C HIS A 159 -4.51 -5.33 9.01
N TRP A 160 -5.57 -6.14 9.12
CA TRP A 160 -6.67 -5.91 10.06
C TRP A 160 -6.51 -6.67 11.39
N PRO A 161 -7.19 -6.21 12.46
CA PRO A 161 -7.08 -6.79 13.81
C PRO A 161 -7.52 -8.26 13.94
N ASP A 162 -8.27 -8.77 12.97
CA ASP A 162 -8.88 -10.09 13.00
C ASP A 162 -7.97 -11.23 12.50
N THR A 163 -6.84 -10.88 11.89
CA THR A 163 -5.99 -11.82 11.15
C THR A 163 -5.45 -12.97 12.01
N ILE A 164 -5.60 -14.21 11.51
CA ILE A 164 -5.04 -15.43 12.10
C ILE A 164 -4.55 -16.40 11.01
N PHE A 165 -3.32 -16.90 11.17
CA PHE A 165 -2.75 -17.89 10.25
C PHE A 165 -3.08 -19.32 10.70
N SER A 166 -3.03 -20.25 9.76
CA SER A 166 -3.22 -21.68 10.00
C SER A 166 -2.04 -22.47 9.44
N PHE A 167 -1.48 -23.42 10.18
CA PHE A 167 -0.33 -24.21 9.76
C PHE A 167 -0.65 -25.70 9.76
N ASP A 168 -0.60 -26.35 8.60
CA ASP A 168 -0.74 -27.79 8.50
C ASP A 168 0.61 -28.48 8.74
N ARG A 169 0.74 -29.13 9.89
CA ARG A 169 1.94 -29.83 10.35
C ARG A 169 2.40 -30.94 9.39
N LYS A 170 1.48 -31.57 8.64
CA LYS A 170 1.81 -32.66 7.71
C LYS A 170 2.49 -32.17 6.46
N THR A 171 1.89 -31.18 5.82
CA THR A 171 2.38 -30.64 4.54
C THR A 171 3.44 -29.57 4.76
N GLN A 172 3.54 -29.03 5.97
CA GLN A 172 4.38 -27.90 6.33
C GLN A 172 3.98 -26.64 5.55
N THR A 173 2.68 -26.51 5.26
CA THR A 173 2.08 -25.36 4.59
C THR A 173 1.47 -24.43 5.62
N ILE A 174 1.83 -23.15 5.58
CA ILE A 174 1.16 -22.10 6.36
C ILE A 174 0.26 -21.28 5.46
N TYR A 175 -0.98 -21.05 5.89
CA TYR A 175 -1.98 -20.24 5.20
C TYR A 175 -2.03 -18.87 5.88
N THR A 176 -1.65 -17.83 5.14
CA THR A 176 -1.36 -16.51 5.70
C THR A 176 -2.30 -15.41 5.24
N CYS A 177 -3.24 -15.73 4.35
CA CYS A 177 -4.11 -14.74 3.71
C CYS A 177 -3.25 -13.58 3.17
N ASP A 178 -3.50 -12.32 3.53
CA ASP A 178 -2.75 -11.19 3.01
C ASP A 178 -1.24 -11.21 3.29
N ALA A 179 -0.81 -11.71 4.46
CA ALA A 179 0.62 -11.69 4.78
C ALA A 179 1.41 -12.55 3.78
N PHE A 180 2.52 -11.99 3.28
CA PHE A 180 3.35 -12.56 2.20
C PHE A 180 2.61 -12.73 0.85
N GLY A 181 1.51 -12.00 0.63
CA GLY A 181 0.83 -11.87 -0.65
C GLY A 181 1.49 -10.88 -1.61
N MET A 182 0.96 -10.82 -2.83
CA MET A 182 1.27 -9.80 -3.84
C MET A 182 0.12 -9.66 -4.84
N HIS A 183 -0.09 -8.47 -5.36
CA HIS A 183 -1.04 -8.25 -6.46
C HIS A 183 -0.38 -8.50 -7.81
N PHE A 184 -0.33 -9.78 -8.17
CA PHE A 184 0.24 -10.24 -9.43
C PHE A 184 -0.58 -11.41 -9.97
N CYS A 185 -1.24 -11.22 -11.12
CA CYS A 185 -2.04 -12.25 -11.75
C CYS A 185 -1.21 -13.05 -12.75
N ASP A 186 -1.09 -14.35 -12.52
CA ASP A 186 -0.30 -15.24 -13.36
C ASP A 186 -0.84 -16.67 -13.35
N ASP A 187 -0.66 -17.36 -14.47
CA ASP A 187 -0.95 -18.78 -14.61
C ASP A 187 -0.02 -19.64 -13.73
N ARG A 188 1.19 -19.16 -13.44
CA ARG A 188 2.12 -19.82 -12.52
C ARG A 188 1.55 -19.82 -11.10
N THR A 189 1.55 -21.01 -10.49
CA THR A 189 1.00 -21.22 -9.13
C THR A 189 1.97 -20.77 -8.06
N PHE A 190 3.27 -20.96 -8.28
CA PHE A 190 4.32 -20.65 -7.34
C PHE A 190 5.20 -19.50 -7.84
N ASP A 191 6.02 -18.98 -6.94
CA ASP A 191 7.06 -17.97 -7.12
C ASP A 191 8.24 -18.46 -7.99
N GLU A 192 7.98 -18.97 -9.20
CA GLU A 192 9.01 -19.54 -10.08
C GLU A 192 9.96 -18.49 -10.70
N ASP A 193 9.51 -17.23 -10.79
CA ASP A 193 10.21 -16.14 -11.47
C ASP A 193 10.29 -14.92 -10.56
N LEU A 194 11.39 -14.87 -9.80
CA LEU A 194 11.61 -13.84 -8.80
C LEU A 194 11.66 -12.43 -9.40
N GLU A 195 12.29 -12.26 -10.56
CA GLU A 195 12.45 -10.95 -11.21
C GLU A 195 11.09 -10.37 -11.63
N ALA A 196 10.17 -11.22 -12.09
CA ALA A 196 8.83 -10.79 -12.45
C ALA A 196 7.97 -10.34 -11.27
N ILE A 197 8.17 -10.89 -10.07
CA ILE A 197 7.30 -10.68 -8.91
C ILE A 197 7.86 -9.71 -7.86
N GLU A 198 9.16 -9.41 -7.90
CA GLU A 198 9.84 -8.65 -6.84
C GLU A 198 9.22 -7.27 -6.60
N ALA A 199 8.85 -6.57 -7.68
CA ALA A 199 8.22 -5.26 -7.61
C ALA A 199 6.85 -5.30 -6.91
N ASP A 200 5.98 -6.22 -7.33
CA ASP A 200 4.63 -6.39 -6.75
C ASP A 200 4.67 -6.89 -5.32
N PHE A 201 5.59 -7.80 -4.99
CA PHE A 201 5.80 -8.28 -3.62
C PHE A 201 6.28 -7.16 -2.69
N ARG A 202 7.21 -6.32 -3.16
CA ARG A 202 7.69 -5.16 -2.42
C ARG A 202 6.60 -4.12 -2.23
N PHE A 203 5.86 -3.81 -3.29
CA PHE A 203 4.82 -2.80 -3.28
C PHE A 203 3.66 -3.20 -2.36
N TYR A 204 3.21 -4.46 -2.45
CA TYR A 204 2.21 -5.04 -1.56
C TYR A 204 2.64 -4.93 -0.09
N TYR A 205 3.90 -5.25 0.22
CA TYR A 205 4.44 -5.05 1.56
C TYR A 205 4.35 -3.57 1.99
N ASP A 206 4.86 -2.65 1.17
CA ASP A 206 4.94 -1.23 1.55
C ASP A 206 3.54 -0.65 1.85
N CYS A 207 2.52 -1.07 1.10
CA CYS A 207 1.14 -0.62 1.31
C CYS A 207 0.47 -1.27 2.53
N LEU A 208 0.52 -2.61 2.65
CA LEU A 208 -0.34 -3.36 3.59
C LEU A 208 0.36 -3.82 4.86
N MET A 209 1.66 -4.12 4.80
CA MET A 209 2.41 -4.75 5.90
C MET A 209 3.45 -3.82 6.53
N GLY A 210 3.93 -2.85 5.76
CA GLY A 210 4.87 -1.82 6.18
C GLY A 210 4.31 -1.01 7.35
N PRO A 211 3.06 -0.49 7.27
CA PRO A 211 2.32 -0.05 8.44
C PRO A 211 2.07 -1.31 9.29
N ASN A 212 2.51 -1.33 10.54
CA ASN A 212 2.47 -2.51 11.43
C ASN A 212 3.62 -3.52 11.27
N ALA A 213 4.76 -3.09 10.75
CA ALA A 213 6.01 -3.87 10.74
C ALA A 213 6.34 -4.57 12.07
N ARG A 214 5.99 -3.98 13.23
CA ARG A 214 6.17 -4.63 14.54
C ARG A 214 5.26 -5.85 14.74
N SER A 215 4.01 -5.76 14.33
CA SER A 215 3.07 -6.88 14.33
C SER A 215 3.58 -8.00 13.42
N LEU A 216 4.16 -7.65 12.26
CA LEU A 216 4.73 -8.63 11.34
C LEU A 216 5.93 -9.35 11.96
N LEU A 217 6.87 -8.62 12.58
CA LEU A 217 8.00 -9.25 13.30
C LEU A 217 7.54 -10.17 14.43
N ASN A 218 6.48 -9.79 15.15
CA ASN A 218 5.89 -10.64 16.20
C ASN A 218 5.25 -11.91 15.62
N ALA A 219 4.53 -11.81 14.49
CA ALA A 219 3.97 -12.95 13.80
C ALA A 219 5.08 -13.88 13.27
N MET A 220 6.12 -13.34 12.64
CA MET A 220 7.28 -14.10 12.17
C MET A 220 8.01 -14.83 13.31
N LYS A 221 8.13 -14.19 14.49
CA LYS A 221 8.67 -14.86 15.68
C LYS A 221 7.86 -16.10 16.06
N ARG A 222 6.53 -15.99 16.08
CA ARG A 222 5.62 -17.12 16.35
C ARG A 222 5.69 -18.19 15.26
N MET A 223 5.80 -17.78 13.99
CA MET A 223 6.03 -18.71 12.87
C MET A 223 7.29 -19.55 13.07
N GLY A 224 8.36 -18.95 13.63
CA GLY A 224 9.60 -19.66 13.96
C GLY A 224 9.43 -20.79 14.98
N GLU A 225 8.36 -20.79 15.78
CA GLU A 225 8.05 -21.83 16.77
C GLU A 225 7.34 -23.06 16.14
N LEU A 226 6.87 -22.95 14.89
CA LEU A 226 6.18 -24.03 14.17
C LEU A 226 7.14 -25.08 13.61
N GLY A 227 8.43 -24.78 13.51
CA GLY A 227 9.42 -25.60 12.82
C GLY A 227 9.52 -25.24 11.33
N LYS A 228 9.91 -26.21 10.50
CA LYS A 228 10.12 -25.96 9.07
C LYS A 228 8.79 -25.67 8.36
N ILE A 229 8.70 -24.51 7.73
CA ILE A 229 7.67 -24.14 6.75
C ILE A 229 8.23 -24.46 5.37
N LYS A 230 7.44 -25.14 4.53
CA LYS A 230 7.81 -25.46 3.14
C LYS A 230 7.10 -24.57 2.13
N ILE A 231 5.84 -24.21 2.40
CA ILE A 231 5.01 -23.41 1.51
C ILE A 231 4.33 -22.33 2.35
N ILE A 232 4.36 -21.09 1.87
CA ILE A 232 3.44 -20.04 2.31
C ILE A 232 2.33 -19.92 1.27
N ALA A 233 1.12 -20.30 1.67
CA ALA A 233 -0.11 -20.28 0.91
C ALA A 233 -0.87 -18.97 1.24
N ASN A 234 -0.51 -17.90 0.54
CA ASN A 234 -1.06 -16.54 0.72
C ASN A 234 -2.44 -16.37 0.05
N GLY A 235 -3.10 -15.24 0.29
CA GLY A 235 -4.40 -14.89 -0.29
C GLY A 235 -4.30 -14.31 -1.70
N HIS A 236 -3.16 -13.70 -2.06
CA HIS A 236 -2.96 -12.98 -3.32
C HIS A 236 -1.65 -13.36 -4.01
N GLY A 237 -1.73 -13.60 -5.31
CA GLY A 237 -0.59 -13.85 -6.19
C GLY A 237 -0.14 -15.31 -6.25
N PRO A 238 1.08 -15.56 -6.73
CA PRO A 238 1.74 -16.85 -6.61
C PRO A 238 2.04 -17.21 -5.15
N LEU A 239 2.00 -18.50 -4.84
CA LEU A 239 2.35 -19.06 -3.54
C LEU A 239 3.87 -19.09 -3.37
N LEU A 240 4.37 -18.95 -2.14
CA LEU A 240 5.82 -18.93 -1.91
C LEU A 240 6.33 -20.35 -1.63
N TYR A 241 7.25 -20.83 -2.46
CA TYR A 241 7.87 -22.16 -2.36
C TYR A 241 9.32 -22.17 -2.83
N HIS A 242 9.60 -21.68 -4.05
CA HIS A 242 10.91 -21.71 -4.68
C HIS A 242 11.87 -20.68 -4.10
N HIS A 243 11.37 -19.50 -3.74
CA HIS A 243 12.14 -18.37 -3.21
C HIS A 243 11.67 -17.96 -1.81
N LEU A 244 10.99 -18.87 -1.10
CA LEU A 244 10.44 -18.66 0.24
C LEU A 244 11.45 -18.02 1.21
N ASP A 245 12.68 -18.54 1.29
CA ASP A 245 13.69 -18.03 2.23
C ASP A 245 14.07 -16.57 1.90
N ILE A 246 14.25 -16.25 0.62
CA ILE A 246 14.59 -14.88 0.15
C ILE A 246 13.43 -13.92 0.45
N LEU A 247 12.22 -14.30 0.09
CA LEU A 247 11.03 -13.45 0.21
C LEU A 247 10.66 -13.20 1.69
N THR A 248 10.83 -14.20 2.55
CA THR A 248 10.63 -14.04 4.00
C THR A 248 11.73 -13.19 4.64
N GLU A 249 13.00 -13.33 4.23
CA GLU A 249 14.10 -12.47 4.66
C GLU A 249 13.87 -11.00 4.25
N CYS A 250 13.34 -10.78 3.04
CA CYS A 250 12.91 -9.45 2.60
C CYS A 250 11.91 -8.82 3.57
N TYR A 251 10.80 -9.49 3.87
CA TYR A 251 9.80 -9.01 4.84
C TYR A 251 10.43 -8.71 6.21
N GLN A 252 11.29 -9.60 6.72
CA GLN A 252 11.98 -9.39 7.99
C GLN A 252 12.86 -8.13 7.97
N SER A 253 13.70 -7.98 6.94
CA SER A 253 14.61 -6.84 6.78
C SER A 253 13.84 -5.53 6.65
N TRP A 254 12.79 -5.51 5.82
CA TRP A 254 11.95 -4.35 5.61
C TRP A 254 11.22 -3.95 6.90
N SER A 255 10.70 -4.93 7.64
CA SER A 255 10.02 -4.69 8.90
C SER A 255 10.96 -4.21 9.99
N GLN A 256 12.18 -4.76 10.06
CA GLN A 256 13.19 -4.29 11.00
C GLN A 256 13.56 -2.82 10.74
N ARG A 257 13.70 -2.41 9.47
CA ARG A 257 13.94 -1.01 9.08
C ARG A 257 12.79 -0.10 9.53
N GLN A 258 11.55 -0.49 9.30
CA GLN A 258 10.36 0.28 9.71
C GLN A 258 10.19 0.35 11.24
N ALA A 259 10.33 -0.78 11.93
CA ALA A 259 10.13 -0.89 13.37
C ALA A 259 11.18 -0.12 14.20
N THR A 260 12.38 0.09 13.65
CA THR A 260 13.48 0.84 14.27
C THR A 260 13.57 2.28 13.80
N ALA A 261 12.59 2.76 13.03
CA ALA A 261 12.52 4.16 12.63
C ALA A 261 12.57 5.08 13.86
N GLN A 262 13.45 6.08 13.80
CA GLN A 262 13.64 7.02 14.92
C GLN A 262 12.41 7.89 15.20
N THR A 263 11.53 8.02 14.22
CA THR A 263 10.32 8.84 14.28
C THR A 263 9.16 7.98 13.81
N THR A 264 8.07 7.95 14.58
CA THR A 264 6.86 7.18 14.27
C THR A 264 5.65 8.10 14.23
N VAL A 265 4.72 7.83 13.33
CA VAL A 265 3.36 8.37 13.32
C VAL A 265 2.39 7.26 13.69
N GLY A 266 1.45 7.55 14.60
CA GLY A 266 0.33 6.66 14.90
C GLY A 266 -0.88 7.05 14.07
N LEU A 267 -1.46 6.10 13.35
CA LEU A 267 -2.66 6.29 12.53
C LEU A 267 -3.79 5.45 13.10
N PHE A 268 -4.87 6.10 13.50
CA PHE A 268 -6.03 5.47 14.12
C PHE A 268 -7.20 5.49 13.15
N TYR A 269 -7.77 4.33 12.86
CA TYR A 269 -8.80 4.15 11.84
C TYR A 269 -9.87 3.16 12.32
N ALA A 270 -10.95 2.96 11.55
CA ALA A 270 -11.95 1.93 11.82
C ALA A 270 -12.01 0.98 10.62
N SER A 271 -11.50 -0.25 10.77
CA SER A 271 -11.28 -1.19 9.64
C SER A 271 -12.56 -1.56 8.90
N ASP A 272 -13.66 -1.71 9.62
CA ASP A 272 -14.96 -2.10 9.10
C ASP A 272 -15.84 -0.91 8.65
N TYR A 273 -15.27 0.30 8.52
CA TYR A 273 -16.05 1.52 8.29
C TYR A 273 -15.63 2.34 7.06
N GLY A 274 -16.56 2.49 6.12
CA GLY A 274 -16.39 3.32 4.92
C GLY A 274 -15.13 2.92 4.14
N TYR A 275 -14.28 3.90 3.85
CA TYR A 275 -12.98 3.73 3.20
C TYR A 275 -11.83 4.02 4.16
N SER A 276 -12.06 3.93 5.48
CA SER A 276 -11.13 4.39 6.53
C SER A 276 -9.75 3.75 6.39
N ASP A 277 -9.72 2.43 6.21
CA ASP A 277 -8.50 1.65 6.04
C ASP A 277 -7.69 2.11 4.81
N ARG A 278 -8.28 2.02 3.61
CA ARG A 278 -7.61 2.36 2.34
C ARG A 278 -7.10 3.80 2.29
N LEU A 279 -7.88 4.74 2.82
CA LEU A 279 -7.47 6.14 2.92
C LEU A 279 -6.31 6.29 3.92
N GLY A 280 -6.36 5.56 5.03
CA GLY A 280 -5.28 5.50 6.02
C GLY A 280 -3.99 4.89 5.46
N GLN A 281 -4.09 3.83 4.66
CA GLN A 281 -2.96 3.22 3.95
C GLN A 281 -2.31 4.21 2.98
N ALA A 282 -3.11 4.96 2.21
CA ALA A 282 -2.59 5.99 1.33
C ALA A 282 -1.82 7.09 2.07
N ILE A 283 -2.33 7.55 3.22
CA ILE A 283 -1.60 8.49 4.07
C ILE A 283 -0.31 7.85 4.62
N SER A 284 -0.36 6.56 5.02
CA SER A 284 0.78 5.83 5.55
C SER A 284 1.92 5.70 4.54
N GLU A 285 1.61 5.34 3.29
CA GLU A 285 2.59 5.29 2.21
C GLU A 285 3.31 6.64 2.04
N GLY A 286 2.52 7.73 2.02
CA GLY A 286 3.05 9.09 1.94
C GLY A 286 4.03 9.44 3.07
N ILE A 287 3.75 8.97 4.30
CA ILE A 287 4.64 9.18 5.47
C ILE A 287 5.90 8.34 5.35
N GLN A 288 5.78 7.05 5.01
CA GLN A 288 6.90 6.11 4.94
C GLN A 288 7.96 6.55 3.92
N LYS A 289 7.54 7.18 2.82
CA LYS A 289 8.43 7.82 1.83
C LYS A 289 9.41 8.84 2.42
N THR A 290 9.13 9.38 3.61
CA THR A 290 9.98 10.33 4.33
C THR A 290 10.93 9.68 5.35
N GLY A 291 10.97 8.34 5.40
CA GLY A 291 11.76 7.58 6.37
C GLY A 291 11.19 7.62 7.79
N VAL A 292 9.89 7.87 7.91
CA VAL A 292 9.13 7.87 9.17
C VAL A 292 8.35 6.58 9.24
N GLY A 293 8.45 5.87 10.37
CA GLY A 293 7.67 4.66 10.59
C GLY A 293 6.20 4.99 10.82
N VAL A 294 5.31 4.09 10.41
CA VAL A 294 3.87 4.21 10.67
C VAL A 294 3.38 2.97 11.40
N GLU A 295 2.48 3.19 12.35
CA GLU A 295 1.75 2.12 13.04
C GLU A 295 0.27 2.47 12.97
N MET A 296 -0.50 1.57 12.36
CA MET A 296 -1.94 1.69 12.17
C MET A 296 -2.66 0.87 13.23
N LEU A 297 -3.68 1.46 13.85
CA LEU A 297 -4.44 0.80 14.91
C LEU A 297 -5.93 1.03 14.71
N ASP A 298 -6.69 -0.06 14.75
CA ASP A 298 -8.14 0.00 14.71
C ASP A 298 -8.68 0.54 16.05
N ILE A 299 -9.32 1.71 16.01
CA ILE A 299 -9.82 2.42 17.19
C ILE A 299 -11.07 1.79 17.81
N ASN A 300 -11.80 0.95 17.08
CA ASN A 300 -12.96 0.21 17.57
C ASN A 300 -12.55 -1.02 18.40
N THR A 301 -11.42 -1.65 18.04
CA THR A 301 -10.99 -2.92 18.63
C THR A 301 -9.83 -2.80 19.62
N ALA A 302 -9.01 -1.75 19.51
CA ALA A 302 -7.82 -1.61 20.33
C ALA A 302 -8.13 -1.24 21.78
N GLU A 303 -7.28 -1.73 22.69
CA GLU A 303 -7.37 -1.40 24.11
C GLU A 303 -6.90 0.03 24.36
N ALA A 304 -7.51 0.73 25.32
CA ALA A 304 -7.19 2.13 25.63
C ALA A 304 -5.70 2.34 25.95
N GLN A 305 -5.04 1.36 26.58
CA GLN A 305 -3.61 1.42 26.88
C GLN A 305 -2.75 1.37 25.61
N GLU A 306 -3.12 0.56 24.61
CA GLU A 306 -2.40 0.45 23.34
C GLU A 306 -2.51 1.76 22.54
N ILE A 307 -3.72 2.32 22.51
CA ILE A 307 -4.00 3.64 21.92
C ILE A 307 -3.13 4.72 22.59
N GLN A 308 -3.11 4.76 23.92
CA GLN A 308 -2.32 5.73 24.69
C GLN A 308 -0.81 5.54 24.49
N GLU A 309 -0.32 4.31 24.43
CA GLU A 309 1.09 4.02 24.23
C GLU A 309 1.58 4.50 22.86
N LEU A 310 0.85 4.14 21.79
CA LEU A 310 1.17 4.56 20.43
C LEU A 310 1.09 6.09 20.30
N ALA A 311 -0.02 6.69 20.71
CA ALA A 311 -0.21 8.14 20.62
C ALA A 311 0.80 8.91 21.47
N GLY A 312 1.15 8.41 22.66
CA GLY A 312 2.07 9.09 23.58
C GLY A 312 3.52 9.16 23.11
N ARG A 313 3.96 8.19 22.29
CA ARG A 313 5.34 8.12 21.73
C ARG A 313 5.45 8.66 20.29
N ALA A 314 4.34 8.75 19.55
CA ALA A 314 4.37 9.19 18.16
C ALA A 314 4.75 10.67 18.04
N ALA A 315 5.38 11.05 16.92
CA ALA A 315 5.61 12.46 16.57
C ALA A 315 4.42 13.08 15.83
N GLY A 316 3.57 12.24 15.24
CA GLY A 316 2.32 12.64 14.61
C GLY A 316 1.19 11.67 14.95
N ILE A 317 -0.04 12.19 14.99
CA ILE A 317 -1.28 11.43 15.23
C ILE A 317 -2.22 11.67 14.04
N ILE A 318 -2.63 10.61 13.36
CA ILE A 318 -3.65 10.69 12.32
C ILE A 318 -4.91 9.97 12.79
N ILE A 319 -6.07 10.54 12.48
CA ILE A 319 -7.35 9.91 12.77
C ILE A 319 -8.23 9.94 11.53
N GLY A 320 -8.66 8.76 11.08
CA GLY A 320 -9.79 8.61 10.18
C GLY A 320 -11.09 8.71 10.98
N MET A 321 -12.02 9.57 10.59
CA MET A 321 -13.24 9.81 11.37
C MET A 321 -14.06 8.52 11.47
N PRO A 322 -14.18 7.92 12.68
CA PRO A 322 -14.93 6.69 12.87
C PRO A 322 -16.44 7.00 12.82
N PRO A 323 -17.33 6.00 12.86
CA PRO A 323 -18.76 6.26 12.99
C PRO A 323 -19.05 7.05 14.27
N SER A 324 -19.85 8.11 14.18
CA SER A 324 -20.21 8.99 15.29
C SER A 324 -20.97 8.26 16.39
N THR A 325 -21.62 7.15 16.02
CA THR A 325 -22.37 6.25 16.90
C THR A 325 -21.49 5.20 17.61
N SER A 326 -20.22 5.05 17.25
CA SER A 326 -19.32 4.06 17.88
C SER A 326 -18.83 4.53 19.26
N VAL A 327 -19.39 3.93 20.32
CA VAL A 327 -18.96 4.18 21.71
C VAL A 327 -17.49 3.78 21.93
N ALA A 328 -17.06 2.68 21.32
CA ALA A 328 -15.67 2.22 21.40
C ALA A 328 -14.72 3.26 20.77
N ALA A 329 -15.04 3.74 19.57
CA ALA A 329 -14.25 4.77 18.90
C ALA A 329 -14.20 6.08 19.70
N GLN A 330 -15.33 6.52 20.27
CA GLN A 330 -15.38 7.72 21.11
C GLN A 330 -14.48 7.60 22.35
N ALA A 331 -14.44 6.42 22.97
CA ALA A 331 -13.53 6.13 24.08
C ALA A 331 -12.06 6.10 23.62
N GLY A 332 -11.79 5.55 22.44
CA GLY A 332 -10.48 5.57 21.80
C GLY A 332 -10.00 7.00 21.50
N ILE A 333 -10.84 7.84 20.90
CA ILE A 333 -10.55 9.26 20.64
C ILE A 333 -10.23 10.00 21.94
N SER A 334 -10.99 9.74 23.00
CA SER A 334 -10.75 10.35 24.32
C SER A 334 -9.39 9.92 24.88
N SER A 335 -9.04 8.64 24.70
CA SER A 335 -7.73 8.10 25.09
C SER A 335 -6.58 8.75 24.31
N LEU A 336 -6.74 8.99 23.01
CA LEU A 336 -5.78 9.72 22.17
C LEU A 336 -5.54 11.15 22.66
N ILE A 337 -6.62 11.92 22.84
CA ILE A 337 -6.54 13.33 23.25
C ILE A 337 -5.89 13.45 24.63
N SER A 338 -6.14 12.51 25.54
CA SER A 338 -5.60 12.53 26.90
C SER A 338 -4.08 12.49 26.98
N VAL A 339 -3.40 11.96 25.96
CA VAL A 339 -1.93 11.81 25.91
C VAL A 339 -1.28 12.66 24.84
N ALA A 340 -2.06 13.40 24.05
CA ALA A 340 -1.57 14.25 22.97
C ALA A 340 -0.79 15.46 23.53
N LYS A 341 0.30 15.83 22.85
CA LYS A 341 1.29 16.82 23.31
C LYS A 341 1.50 17.92 22.27
N ASP A 342 1.81 19.13 22.74
CA ASP A 342 2.04 20.35 21.95
C ASP A 342 3.17 20.27 20.89
N LYS A 343 4.12 19.35 21.07
CA LYS A 343 5.21 19.10 20.11
C LYS A 343 4.85 18.14 18.99
N GLN A 344 3.69 17.49 19.07
CA GLN A 344 3.22 16.57 18.05
C GLN A 344 2.52 17.33 16.92
N PHE A 345 2.37 16.62 15.82
CA PHE A 345 1.50 17.02 14.72
C PHE A 345 0.24 16.16 14.69
N PHE A 346 -0.85 16.69 14.13
CA PHE A 346 -2.05 15.89 13.86
C PHE A 346 -2.57 16.08 12.44
N GLY A 347 -3.27 15.07 11.94
CA GLY A 347 -3.98 15.09 10.66
C GLY A 347 -5.31 14.34 10.78
N LEU A 348 -6.35 14.83 10.11
CA LEU A 348 -7.70 14.24 10.17
C LEU A 348 -8.23 14.03 8.75
N PHE A 349 -8.96 12.94 8.55
CA PHE A 349 -9.65 12.67 7.29
C PHE A 349 -11.02 12.03 7.52
N GLU A 350 -12.01 12.40 6.71
CA GLU A 350 -13.31 11.71 6.63
C GLU A 350 -13.15 10.36 5.91
N CYS A 351 -13.95 9.37 6.30
CA CYS A 351 -13.88 8.00 5.79
C CYS A 351 -14.97 7.70 4.76
N PHE A 352 -15.94 8.60 4.56
CA PHE A 352 -17.10 8.40 3.68
C PHE A 352 -17.91 7.16 4.07
N GLY A 353 -18.12 6.97 5.38
CA GLY A 353 -18.96 5.89 5.93
C GLY A 353 -20.41 6.31 6.17
N GLY A 354 -20.73 7.60 6.02
CA GLY A 354 -22.11 8.13 6.01
C GLY A 354 -22.64 8.63 7.36
N ASP A 355 -21.92 8.31 8.45
CA ASP A 355 -22.17 8.75 9.82
C ASP A 355 -20.84 9.15 10.48
N ASP A 356 -19.92 9.74 9.71
CA ASP A 356 -18.57 10.03 10.18
C ASP A 356 -18.62 11.01 11.38
N GLU A 357 -17.78 10.78 12.38
CA GLU A 357 -17.57 11.71 13.49
C GLU A 357 -17.23 13.12 12.95
N PRO A 358 -17.88 14.20 13.45
CA PRO A 358 -17.67 15.54 12.90
C PRO A 358 -16.22 16.02 13.00
N VAL A 359 -15.55 16.12 11.84
CA VAL A 359 -14.12 16.44 11.74
C VAL A 359 -13.74 17.75 12.43
N ASP A 360 -14.59 18.78 12.35
CA ASP A 360 -14.30 20.10 12.92
C ASP A 360 -14.33 20.09 14.46
N THR A 361 -15.18 19.25 15.07
CA THR A 361 -15.25 19.08 16.52
C THR A 361 -13.94 18.50 17.05
N LEU A 362 -13.46 17.43 16.41
CA LEU A 362 -12.22 16.78 16.80
C LEU A 362 -10.99 17.67 16.50
N ARG A 363 -10.98 18.33 15.35
CA ARG A 363 -9.95 19.32 14.98
C ARG A 363 -9.80 20.38 16.05
N ARG A 364 -10.91 20.94 16.55
CA ARG A 364 -10.87 21.95 17.61
C ARG A 364 -10.27 21.40 18.90
N LYS A 365 -10.61 20.17 19.31
CA LYS A 365 -10.03 19.55 20.50
C LYS A 365 -8.50 19.45 20.41
N PHE A 366 -7.94 19.03 19.26
CA PHE A 366 -6.49 18.98 19.07
C PHE A 366 -5.82 20.35 19.08
N LEU A 367 -6.44 21.35 18.44
CA LEU A 367 -5.94 22.72 18.45
C LEU A 367 -5.95 23.33 19.85
N ASP A 368 -7.01 23.10 20.62
CA ASP A 368 -7.15 23.57 22.01
C ASP A 368 -6.12 22.88 22.94
N SER A 369 -5.70 21.64 22.62
CA SER A 369 -4.58 20.93 23.27
C SER A 369 -3.19 21.38 22.80
N GLY A 370 -3.08 22.36 21.91
CA GLY A 370 -1.82 22.92 21.42
C GLY A 370 -1.08 22.06 20.38
N VAL A 371 -1.70 20.99 19.89
CA VAL A 371 -1.12 20.12 18.86
C VAL A 371 -1.18 20.82 17.50
N LYS A 372 -0.15 20.65 16.67
CA LYS A 372 -0.04 21.37 15.40
C LYS A 372 -0.70 20.60 14.26
N GLU A 373 -1.58 21.24 13.52
CA GLU A 373 -2.16 20.64 12.31
C GLU A 373 -1.08 20.52 11.22
N ALA A 374 -0.87 19.31 10.67
CA ALA A 374 0.12 19.06 9.64
C ALA A 374 -0.37 19.44 8.24
N PHE A 375 -1.63 19.13 7.96
CA PHE A 375 -2.32 19.41 6.70
C PHE A 375 -3.80 19.71 7.00
N PRO A 376 -4.49 20.49 6.14
CA PRO A 376 -5.91 20.75 6.30
C PRO A 376 -6.71 19.44 6.34
N ALA A 377 -7.65 19.33 7.27
CA ALA A 377 -8.51 18.14 7.36
C ALA A 377 -9.12 17.75 5.99
N ILE A 378 -8.89 16.49 5.60
CA ILE A 378 -9.35 15.93 4.32
C ILE A 378 -10.84 15.60 4.45
N ARG A 379 -11.66 16.18 3.56
CA ARG A 379 -13.11 15.98 3.55
C ARG A 379 -13.53 15.26 2.28
N ILE A 380 -14.35 14.22 2.44
CA ILE A 380 -14.70 13.30 1.35
C ILE A 380 -16.21 13.34 1.15
N LYS A 381 -16.63 13.95 0.03
CA LYS A 381 -18.05 14.18 -0.30
C LYS A 381 -18.64 13.14 -1.25
N GLN A 382 -17.79 12.30 -1.83
CA GLN A 382 -18.14 11.27 -2.80
C GLN A 382 -17.22 10.07 -2.59
N ALA A 383 -17.60 8.92 -3.15
CA ALA A 383 -16.75 7.73 -3.10
C ALA A 383 -15.30 8.10 -3.54
N PRO A 384 -14.27 7.67 -2.77
CA PRO A 384 -12.88 7.94 -3.10
C PRO A 384 -12.52 7.55 -4.53
N THR A 385 -11.69 8.39 -5.14
CA THR A 385 -11.14 8.19 -6.49
C THR A 385 -9.62 8.17 -6.41
N ALA A 386 -8.94 7.87 -7.52
CA ALA A 386 -7.47 7.97 -7.60
C ALA A 386 -6.94 9.35 -7.11
N SER A 387 -7.67 10.42 -7.41
CA SER A 387 -7.31 11.78 -6.95
C SER A 387 -7.44 11.95 -5.43
N THR A 388 -8.36 11.21 -4.80
CA THR A 388 -8.54 11.17 -3.34
C THR A 388 -7.39 10.45 -2.66
N TYR A 389 -6.97 9.29 -3.19
CA TYR A 389 -5.83 8.55 -2.63
C TYR A 389 -4.51 9.31 -2.83
N GLN A 390 -4.33 9.95 -3.98
CA GLN A 390 -3.20 10.84 -4.22
C GLN A 390 -3.17 12.00 -3.21
N LEU A 391 -4.32 12.63 -2.94
CA LEU A 391 -4.46 13.67 -1.93
C LEU A 391 -4.03 13.17 -0.54
N CYS A 392 -4.46 11.97 -0.15
CA CYS A 392 -4.07 11.32 1.09
C CYS A 392 -2.55 11.06 1.17
N ALA A 393 -1.95 10.50 0.12
CA ALA A 393 -0.52 10.26 0.06
C ALA A 393 0.30 11.56 0.15
N GLU A 394 -0.12 12.61 -0.57
CA GLU A 394 0.51 13.94 -0.49
C GLU A 394 0.41 14.54 0.93
N ALA A 395 -0.74 14.40 1.60
CA ALA A 395 -0.92 14.82 2.99
C ALA A 395 -0.02 14.03 3.97
N GLY A 396 0.12 12.72 3.75
CA GLY A 396 1.05 11.88 4.49
C GLY A 396 2.51 12.33 4.34
N THR A 397 2.93 12.64 3.12
CA THR A 397 4.26 13.20 2.84
C THR A 397 4.48 14.54 3.53
N ASP A 398 3.49 15.43 3.51
CA ASP A 398 3.57 16.72 4.21
C ASP A 398 3.75 16.53 5.73
N LEU A 399 3.01 15.60 6.34
CA LEU A 399 3.18 15.24 7.75
C LEU A 399 4.58 14.65 8.02
N GLY A 400 5.02 13.70 7.20
CA GLY A 400 6.35 13.08 7.30
C GLY A 400 7.49 14.10 7.24
N GLN A 401 7.39 15.07 6.32
CA GLN A 401 8.33 16.20 6.25
C GLN A 401 8.25 17.09 7.49
N ALA A 402 7.05 17.37 8.01
CA ALA A 402 6.86 18.20 9.19
C ALA A 402 7.53 17.60 10.44
N VAL A 403 7.33 16.30 10.68
CA VAL A 403 7.88 15.61 11.86
C VAL A 403 9.40 15.38 11.77
N THR A 404 9.96 15.31 10.56
CA THR A 404 11.41 15.11 10.35
C THR A 404 12.19 16.42 10.18
N ARG A 405 11.52 17.56 9.99
CA ARG A 405 12.15 18.84 9.64
C ARG A 405 13.30 19.24 10.55
N GLU A 406 13.10 19.24 11.86
CA GLU A 406 14.13 19.67 12.81
C GLU A 406 15.34 18.73 12.81
N ARG A 407 15.09 17.42 12.69
CA ARG A 407 16.14 16.39 12.60
C ARG A 407 16.97 16.58 11.34
N ASN A 408 16.31 16.73 10.19
CA ASN A 408 16.98 16.89 8.91
C ASN A 408 17.82 18.17 8.88
N ILE A 409 17.32 19.28 9.45
CA ILE A 409 18.11 20.52 9.60
C ILE A 409 19.36 20.30 10.47
N LYS A 410 19.25 19.54 11.57
CA LYS A 410 20.40 19.22 12.44
C LYS A 410 21.43 18.33 11.73
N GLN A 411 20.98 17.31 11.00
CA GLN A 411 21.87 16.44 10.22
C GLN A 411 22.62 17.21 9.14
N ILE A 412 21.91 18.04 8.37
CA ILE A 412 22.54 18.88 7.34
C ILE A 412 23.58 19.83 7.96
N LYS A 413 23.26 20.47 9.10
CA LYS A 413 24.22 21.35 9.81
C LYS A 413 25.46 20.62 10.35
N ALA A 414 25.41 19.30 10.50
CA ALA A 414 26.52 18.50 11.01
C ALA A 414 27.48 18.04 9.90
N LEU A 415 27.14 18.22 8.62
CA LEU A 415 27.99 17.87 7.49
C LEU A 415 29.19 18.82 7.36
N ASP A 416 30.30 18.30 6.83
CA ASP A 416 31.48 19.11 6.55
C ASP A 416 31.19 20.09 5.40
N VAL A 417 31.33 21.38 5.70
CA VAL A 417 31.04 22.48 4.77
C VAL A 417 31.90 22.44 3.50
N ASN A 418 33.14 21.93 3.57
CA ASN A 418 34.00 21.81 2.39
C ASN A 418 33.54 20.67 1.48
N MET A 419 33.10 19.55 2.04
CA MET A 419 32.49 18.46 1.26
C MET A 419 31.23 18.94 0.55
N GLU A 420 30.35 19.68 1.24
CA GLU A 420 29.14 20.23 0.63
C GLU A 420 29.44 21.21 -0.51
N LYS A 421 30.43 22.08 -0.31
CA LYS A 421 30.88 23.02 -1.35
C LYS A 421 31.46 22.30 -2.56
N ALA A 422 32.23 21.23 -2.36
CA ALA A 422 32.79 20.42 -3.43
C ALA A 422 31.68 19.72 -4.23
N LEU A 423 30.72 19.10 -3.53
CA LEU A 423 29.54 18.47 -4.17
C LEU A 423 28.71 19.49 -4.95
N GLY A 424 28.58 20.72 -4.44
CA GLY A 424 27.92 21.82 -5.14
C GLY A 424 28.57 22.25 -6.46
N ARG A 425 29.80 21.80 -6.76
CA ARG A 425 30.49 22.09 -8.03
C ARG A 425 30.10 21.16 -9.18
N ILE A 426 29.33 20.11 -8.92
CA ILE A 426 28.77 19.27 -9.99
C ILE A 426 27.80 20.11 -10.82
N SER A 427 28.15 20.36 -12.08
CA SER A 427 27.31 21.09 -13.02
C SER A 427 26.13 20.21 -13.45
N ASN A 428 24.95 20.79 -13.48
CA ASN A 428 23.74 20.09 -13.90
C ASN A 428 22.85 21.01 -14.74
N GLY A 429 22.23 20.46 -15.78
CA GLY A 429 21.16 21.14 -16.49
C GLY A 429 19.91 21.31 -15.61
N LEU A 430 19.01 22.17 -16.05
CA LEU A 430 17.72 22.41 -15.41
C LEU A 430 16.59 21.87 -16.29
N TYR A 431 15.77 21.01 -15.70
CA TYR A 431 14.73 20.27 -16.39
C TYR A 431 13.44 20.28 -15.59
N ILE A 432 12.31 20.01 -16.25
CA ILE A 432 11.04 19.70 -15.59
C ILE A 432 10.54 18.37 -16.11
N VAL A 433 10.37 17.41 -15.19
CA VAL A 433 9.66 16.17 -15.47
C VAL A 433 8.18 16.45 -15.36
N THR A 434 7.41 15.97 -16.33
CA THR A 434 5.94 16.04 -16.35
C THR A 434 5.40 14.66 -16.68
N THR A 435 4.34 14.24 -16.01
CA THR A 435 3.74 12.92 -16.21
C THR A 435 2.22 12.99 -16.08
N LYS A 436 1.53 12.09 -16.77
CA LYS A 436 0.09 11.89 -16.66
C LYS A 436 -0.26 10.40 -16.74
N LYS A 437 -0.97 9.89 -15.74
CA LYS A 437 -1.52 8.52 -15.70
C LYS A 437 -3.00 8.60 -15.36
N GLY A 438 -3.87 8.21 -16.30
CA GLY A 438 -5.31 8.44 -16.19
C GLY A 438 -5.63 9.93 -16.01
N ASP A 439 -6.35 10.27 -14.94
CA ASP A 439 -6.71 11.64 -14.58
C ASP A 439 -5.68 12.34 -13.67
N ILE A 440 -4.66 11.63 -13.21
CA ILE A 440 -3.62 12.19 -12.34
C ILE A 440 -2.50 12.76 -13.21
N SER A 441 -2.08 13.99 -12.91
CA SER A 441 -0.91 14.61 -13.52
C SER A 441 0.01 15.18 -12.45
N SER A 442 1.32 15.12 -12.70
CA SER A 442 2.32 15.63 -11.77
C SER A 442 3.52 16.20 -12.49
N ALA A 443 4.31 16.98 -11.76
CA ALA A 443 5.53 17.59 -12.27
C ALA A 443 6.57 17.81 -11.18
N MET A 444 7.85 17.76 -11.57
CA MET A 444 8.98 17.98 -10.68
C MET A 444 10.10 18.74 -11.41
N LEU A 445 10.65 19.76 -10.75
CA LEU A 445 11.91 20.37 -11.17
C LEU A 445 13.06 19.38 -10.94
N ALA A 446 13.74 18.99 -12.02
CA ALA A 446 14.85 18.06 -11.98
C ALA A 446 16.17 18.75 -12.34
N SER A 447 17.23 18.34 -11.66
CA SER A 447 18.58 18.85 -11.90
C SER A 447 19.65 17.81 -11.61
N TRP A 448 19.29 16.54 -11.59
CA TRP A 448 20.20 15.40 -11.46
C TRP A 448 19.83 14.44 -12.59
N VAL A 449 20.24 14.84 -13.80
CA VAL A 449 19.96 14.12 -15.04
C VAL A 449 21.28 13.93 -15.77
N SER A 450 21.58 12.68 -16.15
CA SER A 450 22.80 12.34 -16.89
C SER A 450 22.48 11.34 -17.99
N GLN A 451 23.01 11.56 -19.19
CA GLN A 451 22.94 10.54 -20.24
C GLN A 451 23.65 9.26 -19.77
N ALA A 452 23.06 8.11 -20.08
CA ALA A 452 23.51 6.81 -19.58
C ALA A 452 23.64 5.75 -20.68
N SER A 453 22.91 5.87 -21.79
CA SER A 453 22.98 4.91 -22.89
C SER A 453 22.76 5.56 -24.26
N LEU A 454 23.32 4.90 -25.29
CA LEU A 454 23.09 5.17 -26.70
C LEU A 454 22.26 4.07 -27.39
N GLN A 455 22.15 2.88 -26.77
CA GLN A 455 21.45 1.72 -27.34
C GLN A 455 20.66 1.01 -26.22
N PRO A 456 19.35 1.31 -26.08
CA PRO A 456 18.62 2.44 -26.66
C PRO A 456 19.09 3.80 -26.10
N LEU A 457 18.66 4.91 -26.71
CA LEU A 457 18.91 6.25 -26.16
C LEU A 457 18.32 6.33 -24.75
N GLY A 458 19.17 6.59 -23.75
CA GLY A 458 18.75 6.55 -22.36
C GLY A 458 19.54 7.46 -21.44
N PHE A 459 18.92 7.81 -20.32
CA PHE A 459 19.49 8.68 -19.29
C PHE A 459 19.02 8.23 -17.90
N THR A 460 19.74 8.67 -16.88
CA THR A 460 19.31 8.54 -15.49
C THR A 460 18.75 9.85 -14.97
N ILE A 461 17.76 9.75 -14.09
CA ILE A 461 17.22 10.85 -13.31
C ILE A 461 17.13 10.44 -11.85
N ALA A 462 17.58 11.32 -10.95
CA ALA A 462 17.36 11.11 -9.53
C ALA A 462 16.05 11.77 -9.07
N VAL A 463 15.19 10.99 -8.42
CA VAL A 463 13.85 11.37 -7.95
C VAL A 463 13.80 11.18 -6.45
N ALA A 464 13.45 12.22 -5.70
CA ALA A 464 13.35 12.13 -4.24
C ALA A 464 12.12 11.32 -3.86
N LYS A 465 12.27 10.39 -2.89
CA LYS A 465 11.20 9.47 -2.46
C LYS A 465 9.98 10.21 -1.90
N ASP A 466 10.21 11.38 -1.30
CA ASP A 466 9.18 12.23 -0.70
C ASP A 466 8.49 13.19 -1.69
N ARG A 467 8.53 12.90 -2.99
CA ARG A 467 7.87 13.72 -4.02
C ARG A 467 6.66 13.00 -4.56
N ALA A 468 5.55 13.73 -4.71
CA ALA A 468 4.31 13.21 -5.30
C ALA A 468 4.47 12.56 -6.68
N ILE A 469 5.51 12.92 -7.45
CA ILE A 469 5.78 12.34 -8.77
C ILE A 469 6.32 10.91 -8.69
N ASP A 470 6.85 10.48 -7.54
CA ASP A 470 7.43 9.15 -7.31
C ASP A 470 6.44 8.03 -7.66
N ALA A 471 5.18 8.17 -7.28
CA ALA A 471 4.11 7.21 -7.59
C ALA A 471 3.76 7.12 -9.09
N LEU A 472 4.30 8.00 -9.93
CA LEU A 472 4.05 8.09 -11.37
C LEU A 472 5.35 7.90 -12.20
N MET A 473 6.39 7.36 -11.57
CA MET A 473 7.68 7.06 -12.17
C MET A 473 8.15 5.64 -11.82
N GLN A 474 7.20 4.70 -11.73
CA GLN A 474 7.49 3.27 -11.55
C GLN A 474 7.93 2.64 -12.88
N VAL A 475 8.49 1.42 -12.84
CA VAL A 475 8.90 0.70 -14.07
C VAL A 475 7.72 0.57 -15.02
N GLY A 476 7.94 0.91 -16.31
CA GLY A 476 6.89 0.96 -17.34
C GLY A 476 6.12 2.28 -17.42
N ASP A 477 6.19 3.15 -16.41
CA ASP A 477 5.53 4.46 -16.47
C ASP A 477 6.19 5.37 -17.51
N ARG A 478 5.36 6.24 -18.10
CA ARG A 478 5.76 7.19 -19.15
C ARG A 478 5.69 8.62 -18.66
N PHE A 479 6.63 9.43 -19.11
CA PHE A 479 6.72 10.84 -18.74
C PHE A 479 7.37 11.68 -19.86
N VAL A 480 7.41 12.99 -19.68
CA VAL A 480 8.14 13.93 -20.54
C VAL A 480 9.22 14.63 -19.73
N LEU A 481 10.45 14.63 -20.26
CA LEU A 481 11.52 15.49 -19.74
C LEU A 481 11.59 16.77 -20.56
N ASN A 482 11.26 17.90 -19.94
CA ASN A 482 11.31 19.23 -20.54
C ASN A 482 12.64 19.90 -20.18
N VAL A 483 13.44 20.25 -21.19
CA VAL A 483 14.72 20.95 -21.03
C VAL A 483 14.45 22.45 -20.96
N LEU A 484 14.95 23.13 -19.94
CA LEU A 484 14.73 24.57 -19.81
C LEU A 484 15.78 25.39 -20.56
N GLU A 485 15.34 26.52 -21.10
CA GLU A 485 16.17 27.48 -21.84
C GLU A 485 16.89 28.45 -20.90
N GLU A 486 18.19 28.64 -21.10
CA GLU A 486 18.99 29.68 -20.44
C GLU A 486 18.43 31.07 -20.77
N GLY A 487 18.22 31.89 -19.75
CA GLY A 487 17.59 33.21 -19.91
C GLY A 487 16.06 33.24 -19.88
N ASN A 488 15.37 32.10 -19.95
CA ASN A 488 13.88 32.03 -19.92
C ASN A 488 13.31 31.04 -18.89
N TYR A 489 14.16 30.38 -18.10
CA TYR A 489 13.74 29.33 -17.15
C TYR A 489 13.11 29.84 -15.84
N GLN A 490 13.22 31.13 -15.50
CA GLN A 490 12.94 31.63 -14.15
C GLN A 490 11.47 31.46 -13.72
N GLU A 491 10.52 31.77 -14.60
CA GLU A 491 9.09 31.67 -14.29
C GLU A 491 8.67 30.20 -14.10
N LEU A 492 9.06 29.30 -15.02
CA LEU A 492 8.82 27.88 -14.88
C LEU A 492 9.47 27.33 -13.60
N LYS A 493 10.74 27.67 -13.34
CA LYS A 493 11.44 27.27 -12.12
C LYS A 493 10.70 27.72 -10.87
N LYS A 494 10.28 28.99 -10.79
CA LYS A 494 9.56 29.55 -9.65
C LYS A 494 8.21 28.84 -9.44
N HIS A 495 7.51 28.56 -10.52
CA HIS A 495 6.23 27.84 -10.50
C HIS A 495 6.39 26.43 -9.93
N PHE A 496 7.30 25.61 -10.48
CA PHE A 496 7.48 24.22 -10.06
C PHE A 496 8.32 24.04 -8.78
N LEU A 497 8.89 25.13 -8.22
CA LEU A 497 9.44 25.15 -6.86
C LEU A 497 8.40 25.46 -5.78
N LYS A 498 7.24 26.03 -6.15
CA LYS A 498 6.20 26.39 -5.19
C LYS A 498 5.64 25.12 -4.55
N ARG A 499 5.61 25.08 -3.21
CA ARG A 499 4.82 24.09 -2.49
C ARG A 499 3.35 24.38 -2.73
N LEU A 500 2.66 23.43 -3.32
CA LEU A 500 1.22 23.46 -3.51
C LEU A 500 0.59 22.59 -2.42
N HIS A 501 -0.60 22.97 -1.97
CA HIS A 501 -1.37 22.12 -1.08
C HIS A 501 -1.76 20.83 -1.80
N PRO A 502 -1.91 19.71 -1.05
CA PRO A 502 -2.37 18.45 -1.61
C PRO A 502 -3.61 18.62 -2.51
N GLY A 503 -3.59 17.98 -3.69
CA GLY A 503 -4.68 18.03 -4.68
C GLY A 503 -4.78 19.29 -5.55
N ALA A 504 -3.87 20.26 -5.42
CA ALA A 504 -3.86 21.45 -6.28
C ALA A 504 -3.33 21.16 -7.70
N ASP A 505 -3.89 21.83 -8.72
CA ASP A 505 -3.43 21.72 -10.11
C ASP A 505 -2.00 22.28 -10.26
N ARG A 506 -1.04 21.38 -10.54
CA ARG A 506 0.38 21.71 -10.75
C ARG A 506 0.64 22.48 -12.04
N PHE A 507 -0.26 22.45 -13.01
CA PHE A 507 -0.10 23.09 -14.31
C PHE A 507 -0.92 24.37 -14.46
N ALA A 508 -1.62 24.80 -13.40
CA ALA A 508 -2.43 26.01 -13.41
C ALA A 508 -1.61 27.23 -13.87
N GLY A 509 -2.01 27.84 -14.99
CA GLY A 509 -1.33 29.00 -15.58
C GLY A 509 -0.08 28.69 -16.40
N VAL A 510 0.28 27.42 -16.59
CA VAL A 510 1.40 26.98 -17.42
C VAL A 510 0.88 26.51 -18.78
N LYS A 511 1.49 27.01 -19.87
CA LYS A 511 1.11 26.62 -21.23
C LYS A 511 1.68 25.25 -21.59
N THR A 512 0.80 24.30 -21.86
CA THR A 512 1.17 22.92 -22.19
C THR A 512 0.63 22.46 -23.55
N GLN A 513 1.29 21.46 -24.13
CA GLN A 513 0.80 20.63 -25.23
C GLN A 513 0.77 19.17 -24.77
N THR A 514 0.02 18.30 -25.45
CA THR A 514 -0.04 16.87 -25.11
C THR A 514 0.95 16.08 -25.96
N ALA A 515 1.83 15.33 -25.32
CA ALA A 515 2.76 14.37 -25.95
C ALA A 515 2.02 13.14 -26.50
N LYS A 516 2.69 12.32 -27.32
CA LYS A 516 2.12 11.05 -27.81
C LYS A 516 1.86 10.07 -26.67
N ASN A 517 2.70 10.07 -25.64
CA ASN A 517 2.50 9.30 -24.41
C ASN A 517 1.46 9.92 -23.45
N GLY A 518 0.77 10.99 -23.84
CA GLY A 518 -0.28 11.64 -23.06
C GLY A 518 0.21 12.64 -22.00
N SER A 519 1.51 12.68 -21.71
CA SER A 519 2.07 13.58 -20.70
C SER A 519 2.20 15.03 -21.19
N PRO A 520 2.19 16.03 -20.29
CA PRO A 520 2.28 17.43 -20.69
C PRO A 520 3.66 17.85 -21.20
N ILE A 521 3.76 18.46 -22.37
CA ILE A 521 4.94 19.17 -22.87
C ILE A 521 4.82 20.64 -22.49
N LEU A 522 5.85 21.22 -21.88
CA LEU A 522 5.88 22.66 -21.57
C LEU A 522 6.26 23.45 -22.82
N THR A 523 5.38 24.34 -23.27
CA THR A 523 5.58 25.07 -24.55
C THR A 523 6.76 26.05 -24.52
N ASP A 524 7.11 26.56 -23.33
CA ASP A 524 8.25 27.45 -23.14
C ASP A 524 9.59 26.67 -22.94
N ALA A 525 9.59 25.34 -23.04
CA ALA A 525 10.79 24.53 -22.94
C ALA A 525 11.65 24.60 -24.22
N LEU A 526 12.97 24.51 -24.04
CA LEU A 526 13.98 24.45 -25.09
C LEU A 526 13.81 23.20 -25.97
N ALA A 527 13.60 22.07 -25.32
CA ALA A 527 13.43 20.76 -25.93
C ALA A 527 12.56 19.88 -25.02
N TYR A 528 11.99 18.82 -25.59
CA TYR A 528 11.32 17.78 -24.81
C TYR A 528 11.72 16.39 -25.29
N MET A 529 11.62 15.41 -24.39
CA MET A 529 11.80 13.99 -24.68
C MET A 529 10.65 13.20 -24.05
N GLU A 530 9.98 12.37 -24.83
CA GLU A 530 9.01 11.38 -24.34
C GLU A 530 9.75 10.14 -23.89
N CYS A 531 9.55 9.75 -22.64
CA CYS A 531 10.40 8.78 -21.95
C CYS A 531 9.58 7.66 -21.32
N GLU A 532 10.21 6.50 -21.13
CA GLU A 532 9.67 5.36 -20.38
C GLU A 532 10.69 4.88 -19.36
N VAL A 533 10.23 4.62 -18.13
CA VAL A 533 11.06 4.07 -17.05
C VAL A 533 11.35 2.60 -17.32
N GLN A 534 12.63 2.21 -17.25
CA GLN A 534 13.05 0.83 -17.48
C GLN A 534 13.49 0.12 -16.20
N SER A 535 14.15 0.84 -15.29
CA SER A 535 14.57 0.29 -14.00
C SER A 535 14.81 1.40 -12.99
N SER A 536 14.86 1.04 -11.70
CA SER A 536 15.16 1.94 -10.60
C SER A 536 16.18 1.32 -9.65
N LEU A 537 17.02 2.16 -9.06
CA LEU A 537 17.97 1.80 -8.01
C LEU A 537 17.65 2.58 -6.74
N GLU A 538 17.42 1.86 -5.64
CA GLU A 538 17.15 2.46 -4.34
C GLU A 538 18.43 3.10 -3.75
N CYS A 539 18.39 4.41 -3.51
CA CYS A 539 19.35 5.11 -2.65
C CYS A 539 18.69 5.45 -1.30
N SER A 540 19.41 6.13 -0.40
CA SER A 540 18.89 6.46 0.93
C SER A 540 17.59 7.27 0.87
N ASP A 541 17.61 8.42 0.19
CA ASP A 541 16.52 9.41 0.11
C ASP A 541 16.00 9.64 -1.32
N HIS A 542 16.61 8.99 -2.31
CA HIS A 542 16.26 9.10 -3.73
C HIS A 542 16.16 7.73 -4.39
N TRP A 543 15.48 7.69 -5.52
CA TRP A 543 15.64 6.68 -6.55
C TRP A 543 16.56 7.21 -7.64
N ILE A 544 17.44 6.36 -8.17
CA ILE A 544 18.08 6.60 -9.47
C ILE A 544 17.27 5.81 -10.50
N VAL A 545 16.56 6.53 -11.35
CA VAL A 545 15.66 5.95 -12.35
C VAL A 545 16.37 5.95 -13.70
N TYR A 546 16.49 4.79 -14.35
CA TYR A 546 16.99 4.66 -15.71
C TYR A 546 15.81 4.67 -16.69
N CYS A 547 15.87 5.56 -17.67
CA CYS A 547 14.79 5.82 -18.61
C CYS A 547 15.30 5.77 -20.05
N THR A 548 14.43 5.36 -20.98
CA THR A 548 14.71 5.39 -22.42
C THR A 548 13.87 6.45 -23.12
N VAL A 549 14.40 7.02 -24.19
CA VAL A 549 13.75 8.06 -24.99
C VAL A 549 13.08 7.44 -26.21
N GLN A 550 11.78 7.69 -26.36
CA GLN A 550 10.96 7.15 -27.45
C GLN A 550 10.68 8.18 -28.54
N ASP A 551 10.57 9.46 -28.18
CA ASP A 551 10.37 10.58 -29.10
C ASP A 551 10.98 11.86 -28.49
N GLY A 552 11.18 12.89 -29.29
CA GLY A 552 11.67 14.17 -28.79
C GLY A 552 11.88 15.22 -29.87
N ARG A 553 11.92 16.48 -29.45
CA ARG A 553 12.13 17.61 -30.36
C ARG A 553 12.85 18.75 -29.65
N VAL A 554 13.68 19.45 -30.42
CA VAL A 554 14.26 20.75 -30.04
C VAL A 554 13.38 21.86 -30.62
N SER A 555 12.87 22.73 -29.76
CA SER A 555 12.01 23.86 -30.14
C SER A 555 12.82 25.09 -30.56
N LYS A 556 14.01 25.28 -29.95
CA LYS A 556 14.89 26.43 -30.20
C LYS A 556 16.34 25.95 -30.42
N PRO A 557 16.75 25.63 -31.67
CA PRO A 557 18.04 24.99 -31.95
C PRO A 557 19.27 25.75 -31.48
N ASP A 558 19.21 27.09 -31.50
CA ASP A 558 20.33 27.97 -31.17
C ASP A 558 20.39 28.39 -29.69
N ALA A 559 19.39 28.00 -28.90
CA ALA A 559 19.31 28.38 -27.49
C ALA A 559 20.04 27.37 -26.59
N LEU A 560 20.60 27.87 -25.49
CA LEU A 560 21.39 27.06 -24.55
C LEU A 560 20.50 26.45 -23.47
N THR A 561 20.85 25.25 -23.01
CA THR A 561 20.23 24.62 -21.84
C THR A 561 20.54 25.42 -20.58
N ALA A 562 19.53 25.69 -19.76
CA ALA A 562 19.69 26.33 -18.48
C ALA A 562 20.54 25.48 -17.53
N VAL A 563 21.50 26.11 -16.83
CA VAL A 563 22.39 25.41 -15.90
C VAL A 563 22.10 25.81 -14.45
N ARG A 564 22.04 24.81 -13.57
CA ARG A 564 21.90 25.02 -12.12
C ARG A 564 23.27 25.08 -11.45
N HIS A 565 23.74 26.28 -11.15
CA HIS A 565 24.93 26.49 -10.34
C HIS A 565 24.60 26.50 -8.85
N ARG A 566 25.18 25.57 -8.07
CA ARG A 566 24.99 25.50 -6.61
C ARG A 566 26.24 25.99 -5.89
N LYS A 567 26.04 26.58 -4.70
CA LYS A 567 27.14 26.94 -3.78
C LYS A 567 27.45 25.81 -2.79
N VAL A 568 26.46 24.98 -2.50
CA VAL A 568 26.50 23.81 -1.61
C VAL A 568 25.60 22.71 -2.20
N GLY A 569 25.98 21.44 -2.02
CA GLY A 569 25.29 20.29 -2.62
C GLY A 569 24.11 19.74 -1.81
N ASN A 570 23.86 20.25 -0.61
CA ASN A 570 22.83 19.77 0.33
C ASN A 570 21.44 20.39 0.12
N TYR A 571 21.26 21.21 -0.92
CA TYR A 571 19.99 21.80 -1.26
C TYR A 571 19.69 21.60 -2.75
N TYR A 572 18.40 21.43 -3.05
CA TYR A 572 17.89 21.57 -4.39
C TYR A 572 18.02 23.03 -4.78
#